data_AF-A0A950B0G8-F1
#
_entry.id   AF-A0A950B0G8-F1
#
_cell.length_a   1.000
_cell.length_b   1.000
_cell.length_c   1.000
_cell.angle_alpha   90.00
_cell.angle_beta   90.00
_cell.angle_gamma   90.00
#
_symmetry.space_group_name_H-M   'P 1'
#
loop_
_entity.id
_entity.type
_entity.pdbx_description
1 polymer ?
#
loop_
_entity_poly.entity_id
_entity_poly.type
_entity_poly.pdbx_seq_one_letter_code
_entity_poly.pdbx_strand_id
1 'polypeptide(L)'
;MLPAFVLVGRLDVAESVGEVIAEVTAGRCGVRPVAERLGVPHTTARGWWRRFAARAAEWATAFAALAVELGGEPVRPAGRPEGWAVEAITVAWRAAAGLPGWMWLGCWRFVSMVVGGKLIATNTNSPWLIVGNRRFMPPVP
;
A
#
# COMPACT_ATOMS: atom_id res chain seq x y z
N MET A 1 -1.21 0.91 -16.93
CA MET A 1 -2.23 0.89 -15.85
C MET A 1 -2.49 -0.57 -15.52
N LEU A 2 -2.33 -0.99 -14.27
CA LEU A 2 -2.75 -2.32 -13.82
C LEU A 2 -4.21 -2.26 -13.35
N PRO A 3 -4.97 -3.36 -13.40
CA PRO A 3 -6.31 -3.41 -12.81
C PRO A 3 -6.26 -3.08 -11.32
N ALA A 4 -7.25 -2.35 -10.80
CA ALA A 4 -7.27 -1.85 -9.41
C ALA A 4 -7.13 -2.95 -8.33
N PHE A 5 -7.42 -4.20 -8.68
CA PHE A 5 -7.33 -5.36 -7.79
C PHE A 5 -5.94 -6.03 -7.76
N VAL A 6 -4.98 -5.60 -8.59
CA VAL A 6 -3.66 -6.21 -8.73
C VAL A 6 -2.54 -5.24 -8.35
N LEU A 7 -1.52 -5.73 -7.64
CA LEU A 7 -0.28 -5.00 -7.34
C LEU A 7 0.84 -5.32 -8.35
N VAL A 8 1.79 -4.39 -8.56
CA VAL A 8 2.86 -4.55 -9.54
C VAL A 8 3.79 -5.71 -9.15
N GLY A 9 4.04 -6.63 -10.10
CA GLY A 9 5.12 -7.62 -10.04
C GLY A 9 4.78 -8.96 -9.35
N ARG A 10 3.61 -9.06 -8.70
CA ARG A 10 3.01 -10.30 -8.19
C ARG A 10 1.51 -10.09 -8.29
N LEU A 11 0.74 -11.06 -8.79
CA LEU A 11 -0.73 -11.02 -8.84
C LEU A 11 -1.38 -11.06 -7.44
N ASP A 12 -0.81 -10.33 -6.48
CA ASP A 12 -1.26 -10.24 -5.11
C ASP A 12 -2.51 -9.36 -5.10
N VAL A 13 -3.61 -9.94 -4.63
CA VAL A 13 -4.91 -9.27 -4.52
C VAL A 13 -4.81 -8.16 -3.48
N ALA A 14 -5.15 -6.92 -3.88
CA ALA A 14 -5.02 -5.73 -3.03
C ALA A 14 -5.72 -5.91 -1.68
N GLU A 15 -6.88 -6.57 -1.66
CA GLU A 15 -7.65 -6.86 -0.44
C GLU A 15 -6.86 -7.75 0.53
N SER A 16 -6.27 -8.84 0.06
CA SER A 16 -5.54 -9.78 0.91
C SER A 16 -4.28 -9.14 1.52
N VAL A 17 -3.57 -8.33 0.73
CA VAL A 17 -2.40 -7.57 1.22
C VAL A 17 -2.83 -6.57 2.28
N GLY A 18 -3.89 -5.82 1.98
CA GLY A 18 -4.47 -4.83 2.87
C GLY A 18 -4.95 -5.41 4.20
N GLU A 19 -5.62 -6.55 4.16
CA GLU A 19 -6.10 -7.23 5.36
C GLU A 19 -4.95 -7.70 6.27
N VAL A 20 -3.87 -8.26 5.69
CA VAL A 20 -2.65 -8.57 6.46
C VAL A 20 -2.09 -7.31 7.13
N ILE A 21 -2.01 -6.19 6.41
CA ILE A 21 -1.51 -4.93 6.96
C ILE A 21 -2.41 -4.43 8.10
N ALA A 22 -3.74 -4.40 7.90
CA ALA A 22 -4.71 -3.90 8.88
C ALA A 22 -4.72 -4.73 10.17
N GLU A 23 -4.72 -6.06 10.06
CA GLU A 23 -4.77 -6.95 11.22
C GLU A 23 -3.49 -6.87 12.06
N VAL A 24 -2.33 -6.83 11.40
CA VAL A 24 -1.03 -6.78 12.07
C VAL A 24 -0.78 -5.42 12.72
N THR A 25 -1.16 -4.32 12.06
CA THR A 25 -1.05 -2.97 12.64
C THR A 25 -1.97 -2.77 13.84
N ALA A 26 -3.18 -3.33 13.79
CA ALA A 26 -4.11 -3.26 14.91
C ALA A 26 -3.71 -4.12 16.12
N GLY A 27 -2.64 -4.90 16.03
CA GLY A 27 -2.16 -5.77 17.11
C GLY A 27 -3.11 -6.94 17.43
N ARG A 28 -4.13 -7.19 16.59
CA ARG A 28 -5.11 -8.27 16.81
C ARG A 28 -4.48 -9.65 16.70
N CYS A 29 -3.56 -9.83 15.76
CA CYS A 29 -2.76 -11.04 15.62
C CYS A 29 -1.49 -10.80 14.79
N GLY A 30 -0.54 -11.73 14.87
CA GLY A 30 0.65 -11.72 14.02
C GLY A 30 0.34 -12.12 12.57
N VAL A 31 1.33 -11.98 11.69
CA VAL A 31 1.17 -12.27 10.24
C VAL A 31 0.74 -13.72 9.95
N ARG A 32 1.14 -14.69 10.79
CA ARG A 32 0.87 -16.12 10.55
C ARG A 32 -0.62 -16.47 10.63
N PRO A 33 -1.34 -16.17 11.72
CA PRO A 33 -2.78 -16.38 11.79
C PRO A 33 -3.59 -15.75 10.64
N VAL A 34 -3.25 -14.53 10.22
CA VAL A 34 -3.95 -13.85 9.11
C VAL A 34 -3.69 -14.57 7.79
N ALA A 35 -2.45 -14.98 7.54
CA ALA A 35 -2.08 -15.69 6.32
C ALA A 35 -2.82 -17.03 6.18
N GLU A 36 -2.93 -17.78 7.28
CA GLU A 36 -3.68 -19.03 7.33
C GLU A 36 -5.16 -18.82 7.02
N ARG A 37 -5.79 -17.80 7.63
CA ARG A 37 -7.20 -17.44 7.37
C ARG A 37 -7.46 -17.01 5.92
N LEU A 38 -6.49 -16.34 5.30
CA LEU A 38 -6.57 -15.88 3.92
C LEU A 38 -6.13 -16.93 2.89
N GLY A 39 -5.69 -18.11 3.32
CA GLY A 39 -5.21 -19.17 2.43
C GLY A 39 -3.93 -18.80 1.67
N VAL A 40 -3.13 -17.85 2.16
CA VAL A 40 -1.89 -17.40 1.52
C VAL A 40 -0.67 -17.93 2.26
N PRO A 41 0.42 -18.30 1.56
CA PRO A 41 1.64 -18.76 2.22
C PRO A 41 2.16 -17.71 3.21
N HIS A 42 2.45 -18.14 4.44
CA HIS A 42 2.90 -17.23 5.50
C HIS A 42 4.15 -16.42 5.12
N THR A 43 5.10 -17.02 4.39
CA THR A 43 6.30 -16.32 3.90
C THR A 43 5.97 -15.18 2.93
N THR A 44 4.92 -15.34 2.12
CA THR A 44 4.41 -14.31 1.21
C THR A 44 3.79 -13.15 2.01
N ALA A 45 2.86 -13.45 2.92
CA ALA A 45 2.24 -12.44 3.79
C ALA A 45 3.28 -11.70 4.65
N ARG A 46 4.29 -12.42 5.14
CA ARG A 46 5.43 -11.84 5.88
C ARG A 46 6.24 -10.91 4.99
N GLY A 47 6.45 -11.27 3.72
CA GLY A 47 7.10 -10.42 2.73
C GLY A 47 6.33 -9.13 2.48
N TRP A 48 5.00 -9.19 2.34
CA TRP A 48 4.14 -8.03 2.18
C TRP A 48 4.26 -7.08 3.37
N TRP A 49 4.09 -7.60 4.59
CA TRP A 49 4.21 -6.84 5.82
C TRP A 49 5.56 -6.13 5.93
N ARG A 50 6.68 -6.84 5.71
CA ARG A 50 8.02 -6.25 5.82
C ARG A 50 8.23 -5.10 4.84
N ARG A 51 7.74 -5.22 3.59
CA ARG A 51 7.87 -4.17 2.58
C ARG A 51 7.00 -2.96 2.89
N PHE A 52 5.78 -3.18 3.38
CA PHE A 52 4.92 -2.09 3.85
C PHE A 52 5.57 -1.36 5.02
N ALA A 53 5.99 -2.09 6.07
CA ALA A 53 6.61 -1.52 7.26
C ALA A 53 7.87 -0.71 6.92
N ALA A 54 8.69 -1.17 5.97
CA ALA A 54 9.89 -0.45 5.52
C ALA A 54 9.57 0.91 4.87
N ARG A 55 8.37 1.11 4.34
CA ARG A 55 7.92 2.35 3.68
C ARG A 55 6.78 3.05 4.42
N ALA A 56 6.48 2.62 5.64
CA ALA A 56 5.29 3.06 6.35
C ALA A 56 5.27 4.57 6.57
N ALA A 57 6.40 5.18 6.96
CA ALA A 57 6.47 6.64 7.15
C ALA A 57 6.26 7.44 5.85
N GLU A 58 6.79 6.94 4.72
CA GLU A 58 6.58 7.52 3.39
C GLU A 58 5.08 7.47 3.02
N TRP A 59 4.46 6.30 3.19
CA TRP A 59 3.03 6.13 2.93
C TRP A 59 2.15 6.96 3.84
N ALA A 60 2.47 7.03 5.13
CA ALA A 60 1.72 7.83 6.09
C ALA A 60 1.72 9.31 5.70
N THR A 61 2.89 9.84 5.32
CA THR A 61 3.02 11.23 4.88
C THR A 61 2.24 11.48 3.59
N ALA A 62 2.39 10.60 2.59
CA ALA A 62 1.72 10.74 1.31
C ALA A 62 0.19 10.66 1.43
N PHE A 63 -0.34 9.70 2.20
CA PHE A 63 -1.78 9.58 2.40
C PHE A 63 -2.35 10.64 3.34
N ALA A 64 -1.58 11.15 4.30
CA ALA A 64 -2.03 12.28 5.13
C ALA A 64 -2.16 13.56 4.29
N ALA A 65 -1.22 13.81 3.38
CA ALA A 65 -1.32 14.92 2.42
C ALA A 65 -2.53 14.74 1.50
N LEU A 66 -2.70 13.54 0.92
CA LEU A 66 -3.85 13.23 0.07
C LEU A 66 -5.19 13.40 0.80
N ALA A 67 -5.27 13.01 2.08
CA ALA A 67 -6.47 13.20 2.88
C ALA A 67 -6.88 14.69 2.94
N VAL A 68 -5.92 15.58 3.18
CA VAL A 68 -6.16 17.02 3.21
C VAL A 68 -6.52 17.56 1.83
N GLU A 69 -5.84 17.12 0.77
CA GLU A 69 -6.18 17.52 -0.63
C GLU A 69 -7.60 17.13 -1.03
N LEU A 70 -8.09 16.00 -0.51
CA LEU A 70 -9.47 15.53 -0.73
C LEU A 70 -10.50 16.18 0.22
N GLY A 71 -10.08 17.13 1.07
CA GLY A 71 -10.94 17.83 2.02
C GLY A 71 -11.23 17.06 3.32
N GLY A 72 -10.45 16.02 3.62
CA GLY A 72 -10.50 15.28 4.87
C GLY A 72 -9.71 15.95 6.00
N GLU A 73 -9.90 15.44 7.22
CA GLU A 73 -9.24 15.96 8.42
C GLU A 73 -7.72 15.66 8.40
N PRO A 74 -6.85 16.60 8.84
CA PRO A 74 -5.41 16.35 8.94
C PRO A 74 -5.09 15.22 9.91
N VAL A 75 -4.37 14.21 9.43
CA VAL A 75 -3.87 13.11 10.26
C VAL A 75 -2.50 13.48 10.82
N ARG A 76 -2.42 13.62 12.14
CA ARG A 76 -1.16 13.92 12.83
C ARG A 76 -0.30 12.66 12.99
N PRO A 77 1.04 12.74 12.88
CA PRO A 77 1.91 11.62 13.18
C PRO A 77 1.70 11.12 14.62
N ALA A 78 1.39 9.85 14.78
CA ALA A 78 1.15 9.24 16.09
C ALA A 78 1.62 7.78 16.13
N GLY A 79 2.15 7.37 17.29
CA GLY A 79 2.52 5.98 17.54
C GLY A 79 3.57 5.43 16.57
N ARG A 80 3.40 4.17 16.15
CA ARG A 80 4.32 3.52 15.22
C ARG A 80 4.01 3.93 13.77
N PRO A 81 5.02 4.07 12.90
CA PRO A 81 4.82 4.46 11.50
C PRO A 81 3.80 3.61 10.74
N GLU A 82 3.74 2.30 11.02
CA GLU A 82 2.81 1.39 10.35
C GLU A 82 1.35 1.69 10.73
N GLY A 83 1.10 2.02 12.00
CA GLY A 83 -0.24 2.41 12.48
C GLY A 83 -0.67 3.76 11.91
N TRP A 84 0.24 4.74 11.94
CA TRP A 84 -0.01 6.05 11.34
C TRP A 84 -0.31 5.95 9.83
N ALA A 85 0.40 5.09 9.12
CA ALA A 85 0.15 4.84 7.69
C ALA A 85 -1.26 4.30 7.43
N VAL A 86 -1.71 3.32 8.22
CA VAL A 86 -3.06 2.74 8.08
C VAL A 86 -4.14 3.76 8.43
N GLU A 87 -3.91 4.59 9.45
CA GLU A 87 -4.81 5.69 9.81
C GLU A 87 -4.92 6.71 8.66
N ALA A 88 -3.80 7.19 8.15
CA ALA A 88 -3.74 8.13 7.02
C ALA A 88 -4.45 7.57 5.77
N ILE A 89 -4.20 6.31 5.42
CA ILE A 89 -4.90 5.59 4.34
C ILE A 89 -6.41 5.60 4.57
N THR A 90 -6.86 5.29 5.79
CA THR A 90 -8.28 5.20 6.12
C THR A 90 -8.96 6.55 6.01
N VAL A 91 -8.32 7.63 6.48
CA VAL A 91 -8.87 8.98 6.38
C VAL A 91 -8.92 9.46 4.93
N ALA A 92 -7.85 9.24 4.16
CA ALA A 92 -7.82 9.56 2.73
C ALA A 92 -8.91 8.82 1.95
N TRP A 93 -9.10 7.52 2.23
CA TRP A 93 -10.16 6.73 1.60
C TRP A 93 -11.56 7.25 1.99
N ARG A 94 -11.79 7.61 3.25
CA ARG A 94 -13.08 8.19 3.69
C ARG A 94 -13.38 9.51 2.99
N ALA A 95 -12.38 10.38 2.85
CA ALA A 95 -12.52 11.62 2.08
C ALA A 95 -12.85 11.33 0.61
N ALA A 96 -12.15 10.37 -0.01
CA ALA A 96 -12.43 9.93 -1.37
C ALA A 96 -13.81 9.27 -1.52
N ALA A 97 -14.32 8.56 -0.50
CA ALA A 97 -15.60 7.84 -0.57
C ALA A 97 -16.81 8.78 -0.73
N GLY A 98 -16.66 10.07 -0.40
CA GLY A 98 -17.66 11.11 -0.71
C GLY A 98 -17.72 11.50 -2.19
N LEU A 99 -16.72 11.12 -3.00
CA LEU A 99 -16.67 11.36 -4.43
C LEU A 99 -17.33 10.21 -5.22
N PRO A 100 -17.94 10.48 -6.39
CA PRO A 100 -18.62 9.46 -7.18
C PRO A 100 -17.74 8.23 -7.50
N GLY A 101 -18.24 7.03 -7.21
CA GLY A 101 -17.63 5.76 -7.60
C GLY A 101 -16.58 5.18 -6.64
N TRP A 102 -15.99 5.97 -5.75
CA TRP A 102 -14.88 5.52 -4.89
C TRP A 102 -15.31 4.60 -3.75
N MET A 103 -16.50 4.81 -3.19
CA MET A 103 -17.04 3.98 -2.12
C MET A 103 -17.12 2.50 -2.51
N TRP A 104 -17.49 2.21 -3.76
CA TRP A 104 -17.68 0.85 -4.29
C TRP A 104 -16.37 0.08 -4.51
N LEU A 105 -15.24 0.78 -4.65
CA LEU A 105 -13.93 0.15 -4.86
C LEU A 105 -13.40 -0.50 -3.57
N GLY A 106 -13.70 0.08 -2.42
CA GLY A 106 -13.12 -0.28 -1.13
C GLY A 106 -11.73 0.29 -0.90
N CYS A 107 -11.31 0.36 0.36
CA CYS A 107 -10.09 1.03 0.81
C CYS A 107 -8.83 0.53 0.08
N TRP A 108 -8.63 -0.78 -0.01
CA TRP A 108 -7.39 -1.33 -0.56
C TRP A 108 -7.27 -1.23 -2.08
N ARG A 109 -8.38 -1.26 -2.84
CA ARG A 109 -8.37 -0.93 -4.28
C ARG A 109 -8.13 0.55 -4.50
N PHE A 110 -8.70 1.41 -3.66
CA PHE A 110 -8.38 2.84 -3.67
C PHE A 110 -6.87 3.06 -3.48
N VAL A 111 -6.27 2.44 -2.46
CA VAL A 111 -4.81 2.51 -2.22
C VAL A 111 -4.05 2.03 -3.44
N SER A 112 -4.40 0.87 -4.00
CA SER A 112 -3.77 0.31 -5.20
C SER A 112 -3.82 1.29 -6.38
N MET A 113 -4.97 1.93 -6.62
CA MET A 113 -5.13 2.94 -7.67
C MET A 113 -4.25 4.16 -7.44
N VAL A 114 -4.26 4.72 -6.22
CA VAL A 114 -3.48 5.92 -5.86
C VAL A 114 -1.99 5.68 -6.03
N VAL A 115 -1.48 4.53 -5.59
CA VAL A 115 -0.04 4.21 -5.64
C VAL A 115 0.37 3.47 -6.92
N GLY A 116 -0.55 3.27 -7.87
CA GLY A 116 -0.30 2.54 -9.12
C GLY A 116 0.16 1.09 -8.91
N GLY A 117 -0.36 0.42 -7.89
CA GLY A 117 -0.03 -0.96 -7.52
C GLY A 117 1.32 -1.12 -6.81
N LYS A 118 1.96 -0.02 -6.39
CA LYS A 118 3.32 -0.01 -5.82
C LYS A 118 3.41 -0.10 -4.29
N LEU A 119 2.30 -0.34 -3.59
CA LEU A 119 2.23 -0.35 -2.11
C LEU A 119 3.31 -1.24 -1.46
N ILE A 120 3.49 -2.44 -2.02
CA ILE A 120 4.50 -3.44 -1.61
C ILE A 120 5.47 -3.77 -2.75
N ALA A 121 5.51 -2.95 -3.80
CA ALA A 121 6.42 -3.19 -4.92
C ALA A 121 7.86 -3.17 -4.41
N THR A 122 8.64 -4.11 -4.93
CA THR A 122 10.09 -4.07 -4.75
C THR A 122 10.61 -2.84 -5.49
N ASN A 123 11.59 -2.15 -4.91
CA ASN A 123 12.29 -1.11 -5.65
C ASN A 123 13.10 -1.79 -6.76
N THR A 124 12.46 -2.06 -7.90
CA THR A 124 13.11 -2.61 -9.10
C THR A 124 13.75 -1.49 -9.92
N ASN A 125 13.76 -0.24 -9.42
CA ASN A 125 14.70 0.74 -9.91
C ASN A 125 16.07 0.35 -9.34
N SER A 126 16.80 -0.49 -10.08
CA SER A 126 18.24 -0.59 -9.87
C SER A 126 18.79 0.85 -9.90
N PRO A 127 19.67 1.26 -8.97
CA PRO A 127 20.31 2.56 -9.04
C PRO A 127 21.10 2.76 -10.35
N TRP A 128 21.38 1.66 -11.07
CA TRP A 128 22.01 1.64 -12.40
C TRP A 128 21.02 1.78 -13.58
N LEU A 129 19.71 1.77 -13.31
CA LEU A 129 18.67 1.83 -14.33
C LEU A 129 18.44 3.26 -14.83
N ILE A 130 18.73 4.26 -13.99
CA ILE A 130 18.62 5.69 -14.30
C ILE A 130 19.76 6.45 -13.62
N VAL A 131 20.76 6.88 -14.40
CA VAL A 131 21.73 7.91 -14.00
C VAL A 131 21.45 9.14 -14.87
N GLY A 132 20.83 10.18 -14.28
CA GLY A 132 20.33 11.33 -15.03
C GLY A 132 19.18 10.97 -15.99
N ASN A 133 19.16 11.54 -17.20
CA ASN A 133 18.11 11.32 -18.21
C ASN A 133 18.38 10.15 -19.18
N ARG A 134 19.31 9.24 -18.87
CA ARG A 134 19.70 8.15 -19.77
C ARG A 134 19.52 6.80 -19.10
N ARG A 135 18.78 5.90 -19.76
CA ARG A 135 18.71 4.47 -19.41
C ARG A 135 19.98 3.78 -19.90
N PHE A 136 20.69 3.09 -19.03
CA PHE A 136 21.96 2.44 -19.36
C PHE A 136 21.82 0.97 -19.80
N MET A 137 20.62 0.38 -19.70
CA MET A 137 20.43 -1.05 -20.00
C MET A 137 19.73 -1.24 -21.36
N PRO A 138 20.26 -2.09 -22.26
CA PRO A 138 19.58 -2.42 -23.51
C PRO A 138 18.26 -3.15 -23.22
N PRO A 139 17.24 -3.01 -24.08
CA PRO A 139 15.99 -3.76 -23.93
C PRO A 139 16.31 -5.25 -23.96
N VAL A 140 15.90 -5.97 -22.92
CA VAL A 140 16.00 -7.43 -22.86
C VAL A 140 14.91 -8.00 -23.80
N PRO A 141 15.22 -8.99 -24.67
CA PRO A 141 14.24 -9.61 -25.58
C PRO A 141 13.06 -10.25 -24.88
#